data_AF-A0A914XGY3-F1
#
_entry.id   AF-A0A914XGY3-F1
#
_cell.length_a   1.000
_cell.length_b   1.000
_cell.length_c   1.000
_cell.angle_alpha   90.00
_cell.angle_beta   90.00
_cell.angle_gamma   90.00
#
_symmetry.space_group_name_H-M   'P 1'
#
loop_
_entity.id
_entity.type
_entity.pdbx_description
1 polymer ?
#
loop_
_entity_poly.entity_id
_entity_poly.type
_entity_poly.pdbx_seq_one_letter_code
_entity_poly.pdbx_strand_id
1 'polypeptide(L)'
;MQSLSQCIAEFNPDNDVTFENWYKRLEGTLNVDGLSLDEKSRVRLLVSKLHTTVFEKYANHILPQTPWDIGFGETVKLLTELFDKPLSLFHKSFRYLKLFKDEDDMMTYTGIVNKQCEQFKLSYLTIDQFKCLMFACGLQSTADANVRTKILHQMEINPEVTLREAGQMCTQYKKLMENSQTLQGEIFIKAIKHQTEKPQPQ
;
A
#
# COMPACT_ATOMS: atom_id res chain seq x y z
N MET A 1 25.85 -3.64 -31.42
CA MET A 1 25.28 -3.41 -30.08
C MET A 1 23.87 -2.90 -30.28
N GLN A 2 22.84 -3.68 -29.95
CA GLN A 2 21.48 -3.14 -29.82
C GLN A 2 21.53 -2.11 -28.68
N SER A 3 20.92 -0.94 -28.88
CA SER A 3 20.92 0.12 -27.88
C SER A 3 20.24 -0.40 -26.63
N LEU A 4 20.88 -0.30 -25.45
CA LEU A 4 20.30 -0.70 -24.15
C LEU A 4 18.91 -0.09 -23.93
N SER A 5 18.67 1.08 -24.51
CA SER A 5 17.37 1.72 -24.54
C SER A 5 16.27 0.89 -25.22
N GLN A 6 16.54 0.12 -26.26
CA GLN A 6 15.48 -0.61 -26.99
C GLN A 6 14.95 -1.85 -26.25
N CYS A 7 15.69 -2.41 -25.30
CA CYS A 7 15.28 -3.64 -24.59
C CYS A 7 14.48 -3.38 -23.30
N ILE A 8 14.33 -2.11 -22.88
CA ILE A 8 13.68 -1.76 -21.62
C ILE A 8 12.33 -1.10 -21.92
N ALA A 9 11.26 -1.76 -21.47
CA ALA A 9 9.91 -1.20 -21.51
C ALA A 9 9.79 0.02 -20.59
N GLU A 10 9.02 1.02 -21.01
CA GLU A 10 8.71 2.19 -20.19
C GLU A 10 7.95 1.79 -18.90
N PHE A 11 8.27 2.44 -17.79
CA PHE A 11 7.49 2.35 -16.56
C PHE A 11 6.25 3.23 -16.66
N ASN A 12 5.07 2.59 -16.57
CA ASN A 12 3.79 3.27 -16.50
C ASN A 12 3.00 2.76 -15.28
N PRO A 13 2.64 3.63 -14.32
CA PRO A 13 1.90 3.26 -13.11
C PRO A 13 0.48 2.78 -13.38
N ASP A 14 -0.09 3.07 -14.56
CA ASP A 14 -1.44 2.66 -14.95
C ASP A 14 -1.50 1.19 -15.41
N ASN A 15 -0.36 0.55 -15.63
CA ASN A 15 -0.28 -0.85 -16.06
C ASN A 15 -0.30 -1.86 -14.88
N ASP A 16 -0.72 -1.44 -13.68
CA ASP A 16 -0.78 -2.28 -12.46
C ASP A 16 0.55 -2.97 -12.06
N VAL A 17 1.69 -2.46 -12.54
CA VAL A 17 3.02 -2.95 -12.17
C VAL A 17 3.66 -1.97 -11.17
N THR A 18 4.13 -2.49 -10.03
CA THR A 18 4.92 -1.70 -9.06
C THR A 18 6.25 -1.27 -9.69
N PHE A 19 6.73 -0.08 -9.34
CA PHE A 19 8.06 0.39 -9.69
C PHE A 19 9.12 -0.65 -9.32
N GLU A 20 9.06 -1.26 -8.12
CA GLU A 20 9.97 -2.33 -7.72
C GLU A 20 9.97 -3.52 -8.71
N ASN A 21 8.80 -3.99 -9.16
CA ASN A 21 8.72 -5.13 -10.07
C ASN A 21 9.20 -4.78 -11.48
N TRP A 22 8.93 -3.55 -11.93
CA TRP A 22 9.47 -3.06 -13.19
C TRP A 22 10.99 -2.89 -13.10
N TYR A 23 11.49 -2.30 -12.01
CA TYR A 23 12.91 -2.07 -11.78
C TYR A 23 13.69 -3.39 -11.71
N LYS A 24 13.16 -4.46 -11.10
CA LYS A 24 13.80 -5.80 -11.11
C LYS A 24 14.12 -6.33 -12.51
N ARG A 25 13.27 -6.01 -13.51
CA ARG A 25 13.53 -6.38 -14.92
C ARG A 25 14.66 -5.57 -15.51
N LEU A 26 14.71 -4.28 -15.18
CA LEU A 26 15.77 -3.36 -15.58
C LEU A 26 17.11 -3.66 -14.87
N GLU A 27 17.07 -4.04 -13.60
CA GLU A 27 18.22 -4.33 -12.75
C GLU A 27 19.07 -5.46 -13.33
N GLY A 28 18.44 -6.52 -13.87
CA GLY A 28 19.15 -7.59 -14.57
C GLY A 28 19.96 -7.08 -15.77
N THR A 29 19.39 -6.20 -16.59
CA THR A 29 20.09 -5.58 -17.73
C THR A 29 21.16 -4.59 -17.28
N LEU A 30 20.89 -3.78 -16.25
CA LEU A 30 21.86 -2.82 -15.71
C LEU A 30 23.07 -3.51 -15.06
N ASN A 31 22.88 -4.66 -14.40
CA ASN A 31 23.95 -5.41 -13.76
C ASN A 31 24.82 -6.21 -14.73
N VAL A 32 24.37 -6.42 -15.97
CA VAL A 32 25.16 -7.12 -17.01
C VAL A 32 25.75 -6.11 -17.99
N ASP A 33 24.91 -5.26 -18.57
CA ASP A 33 25.30 -4.36 -19.65
C ASP A 33 25.55 -2.92 -19.19
N GLY A 34 25.09 -2.55 -17.99
CA GLY A 34 25.21 -1.22 -17.41
C GLY A 34 26.38 -1.04 -16.43
N LEU A 35 27.18 -2.09 -16.18
CA LEU A 35 28.31 -2.05 -15.23
C LEU A 35 29.38 -1.00 -15.58
N SER A 36 29.54 -0.70 -16.87
CA SER A 36 30.51 0.27 -17.37
C SER A 36 29.98 1.72 -17.35
N LEU A 37 28.70 1.93 -17.03
CA LEU A 37 28.08 3.25 -16.98
C LEU A 37 28.43 3.95 -15.67
N ASP A 38 28.85 5.22 -15.77
CA ASP A 38 28.98 6.10 -14.61
C ASP A 38 27.60 6.38 -14.00
N GLU A 39 27.58 6.84 -12.75
CA GLU A 39 26.36 7.02 -11.97
C GLU A 39 25.35 7.94 -12.68
N LYS A 40 25.80 9.02 -13.33
CA LYS A 40 24.92 9.94 -14.07
C LYS A 40 24.30 9.27 -15.29
N SER A 41 25.07 8.46 -16.02
CA SER A 41 24.53 7.69 -17.15
C SER A 41 23.49 6.67 -16.72
N ARG A 42 23.68 6.04 -15.55
CA ARG A 42 22.68 5.11 -14.98
C ARG A 42 21.39 5.83 -14.59
N VAL A 43 21.49 6.99 -13.96
CA VAL A 43 20.33 7.84 -13.65
C VAL A 43 19.62 8.27 -14.93
N ARG A 44 20.37 8.70 -15.96
CA ARG A 44 19.79 9.11 -17.24
C ARG A 44 19.03 7.98 -17.93
N LEU A 45 19.58 6.78 -17.91
CA LEU A 45 18.93 5.61 -18.48
C LEU A 45 17.63 5.30 -17.73
N LEU A 46 17.66 5.29 -16.40
CA LEU A 46 16.48 5.04 -15.56
C LEU A 46 15.38 6.07 -15.81
N VAL A 47 15.73 7.35 -15.73
CA VAL A 47 14.81 8.48 -15.93
C VAL A 47 14.23 8.49 -17.35
N SER A 48 15.02 8.12 -18.36
CA SER A 48 14.56 8.05 -19.76
C SER A 48 13.49 6.98 -20.00
N LYS A 49 13.28 6.08 -19.03
CA LYS A 49 12.32 4.99 -19.10
C LYS A 49 11.10 5.21 -18.23
N LEU A 50 10.96 6.39 -17.62
CA LEU A 50 9.76 6.77 -16.90
C LEU A 50 8.77 7.40 -17.87
N HIS A 51 7.51 7.01 -17.79
CA HIS A 51 6.44 7.74 -18.47
C HIS A 51 6.42 9.21 -18.03
N THR A 52 5.97 10.11 -18.91
CA THR A 52 6.00 11.57 -18.69
C THR A 52 5.42 11.99 -17.34
N THR A 53 4.25 11.45 -16.97
CA THR A 53 3.58 11.78 -15.70
C THR A 53 4.36 11.31 -14.47
N VAL A 54 5.09 10.20 -14.59
CA VAL A 54 5.97 9.68 -13.54
C VAL A 54 7.18 10.59 -13.38
N PHE A 55 7.81 10.94 -14.50
CA PHE A 55 8.96 11.81 -14.50
C PHE A 55 8.63 13.18 -13.91
N GLU A 56 7.52 13.81 -14.30
CA GLU A 56 7.09 15.10 -13.77
C GLU A 56 6.91 15.07 -12.25
N LYS A 57 6.25 14.03 -11.72
CA LYS A 57 6.06 13.88 -10.27
C LYS A 57 7.39 13.67 -9.54
N TYR A 58 8.29 12.87 -10.11
CA TYR A 58 9.66 12.70 -9.57
C TYR A 58 10.45 14.02 -9.58
N ALA A 59 10.48 14.71 -10.73
CA ALA A 59 11.20 15.97 -10.90
C ALA A 59 10.70 17.06 -9.94
N ASN A 60 9.38 17.15 -9.72
CA ASN A 60 8.80 18.06 -8.74
C ASN A 60 9.18 17.71 -7.30
N HIS A 61 9.30 16.42 -6.98
CA HIS A 61 9.62 15.95 -5.62
C HIS A 61 11.07 16.27 -5.19
N ILE A 62 11.99 16.33 -6.16
CA ILE A 62 13.41 16.53 -5.89
C ILE A 62 13.85 18.01 -5.91
N LEU A 63 12.93 18.93 -6.21
CA LEU A 63 13.23 20.37 -6.20
C LEU A 63 13.81 20.80 -4.83
N PRO A 64 14.82 21.69 -4.82
CA PRO A 64 15.37 22.45 -5.95
C PRO A 64 16.46 21.73 -6.76
N GLN A 65 16.75 20.46 -6.47
CA GLN A 65 17.77 19.68 -7.16
C GLN A 65 17.28 19.20 -8.53
N THR A 66 18.21 18.82 -9.40
CA THR A 66 17.91 18.15 -10.67
C THR A 66 18.12 16.64 -10.54
N PRO A 67 17.55 15.81 -11.44
CA PRO A 67 17.79 14.37 -11.43
C PRO A 67 19.27 14.00 -11.46
N TRP A 68 20.12 14.87 -12.02
CA TRP A 68 21.55 14.65 -12.20
C TRP A 68 22.40 14.92 -10.96
N ASP A 69 21.80 15.57 -9.96
CA ASP A 69 22.42 15.87 -8.66
C ASP A 69 22.20 14.73 -7.66
N ILE A 70 21.28 13.81 -7.96
CA ILE A 70 20.90 12.69 -7.11
C ILE A 70 21.58 11.42 -7.60
N GLY A 71 22.18 10.69 -6.66
CA GLY A 71 22.81 9.40 -6.96
C GLY A 71 21.82 8.35 -7.47
N PHE A 72 22.34 7.31 -8.12
CA PHE A 72 21.50 6.28 -8.72
C PHE A 72 20.68 5.52 -7.67
N GLY A 73 21.31 5.15 -6.55
CA GLY A 73 20.62 4.44 -5.46
C GLY A 73 19.51 5.26 -4.82
N GLU A 74 19.74 6.55 -4.59
CA GLU A 74 18.73 7.44 -4.02
C GLU A 74 17.60 7.70 -5.03
N THR A 75 17.90 7.81 -6.32
CA THR A 75 16.89 7.92 -7.38
C THR A 75 15.94 6.72 -7.37
N VAL A 76 16.48 5.49 -7.32
CA VAL A 76 15.69 4.26 -7.25
C VAL A 76 14.81 4.23 -5.99
N LYS A 77 15.37 4.64 -4.85
CA LYS A 77 14.63 4.71 -3.58
C LYS A 77 13.47 5.71 -3.65
N LEU A 78 13.71 6.94 -4.11
CA LEU A 78 12.66 7.97 -4.23
C LEU A 78 11.54 7.55 -5.18
N LEU A 79 11.88 6.95 -6.33
CA LEU A 79 10.89 6.42 -7.26
C LEU A 79 10.09 5.26 -6.66
N THR A 80 10.74 4.39 -5.87
CA THR A 80 10.05 3.34 -5.11
C THR A 80 9.04 3.95 -4.14
N GLU A 81 9.44 4.92 -3.32
CA GLU A 81 8.55 5.59 -2.35
C GLU A 81 7.36 6.33 -3.01
N LEU A 82 7.59 6.97 -4.16
CA LEU A 82 6.58 7.79 -4.84
C LEU A 82 5.52 6.99 -5.61
N PHE A 83 5.88 5.80 -6.09
CA PHE A 83 5.07 5.02 -7.03
C PHE A 83 4.70 3.62 -6.55
N ASP A 84 5.49 3.03 -5.65
CA ASP A 84 5.05 1.86 -4.91
C ASP A 84 4.23 2.36 -3.74
N LYS A 85 2.92 2.55 -4.00
CA LYS A 85 1.94 2.83 -2.96
C LYS A 85 2.31 1.99 -1.74
N PRO A 86 2.63 2.61 -0.59
CA PRO A 86 2.83 1.87 0.63
C PRO A 86 1.44 1.43 1.08
N LEU A 87 0.88 0.39 0.42
CA LEU A 87 0.07 -0.54 1.16
C LEU A 87 1.01 -1.05 2.24
N SER A 88 0.68 -0.78 3.49
CA SER A 88 1.49 -1.31 4.58
C SER A 88 1.68 -2.80 4.41
N LEU A 89 2.77 -3.31 4.97
CA LEU A 89 3.07 -4.74 4.93
C LEU A 89 1.79 -5.53 5.26
N PHE A 90 1.10 -5.15 6.34
CA PHE A 90 -0.14 -5.77 6.80
C PHE A 90 -1.34 -5.62 5.83
N HIS A 91 -1.50 -4.49 5.13
CA HIS A 91 -2.51 -4.37 4.08
C HIS A 91 -2.21 -5.27 2.88
N LYS A 92 -0.94 -5.43 2.49
CA LYS A 92 -0.52 -6.40 1.45
C LYS A 92 -0.74 -7.83 1.94
N SER A 93 -0.30 -8.15 3.17
CA SER A 93 -0.49 -9.42 3.85
C SER A 93 -1.93 -9.87 3.89
N PHE A 94 -2.83 -8.96 4.27
CA PHE A 94 -4.26 -9.20 4.32
C PHE A 94 -4.82 -9.59 2.95
N ARG A 95 -4.35 -8.94 1.88
CA ARG A 95 -4.74 -9.30 0.51
C ARG A 95 -4.21 -10.68 0.12
N TYR A 96 -2.96 -11.00 0.47
CA TYR A 96 -2.32 -12.29 0.15
C TYR A 96 -2.97 -13.46 0.89
N LEU A 97 -3.38 -13.26 2.14
CA LEU A 97 -4.09 -14.27 2.93
C LEU A 97 -5.54 -14.52 2.45
N LYS A 98 -6.09 -13.62 1.64
CA LYS A 98 -7.39 -13.81 0.98
C LYS A 98 -7.30 -14.49 -0.39
N LEU A 99 -6.14 -15.02 -0.75
CA LEU A 99 -5.95 -15.74 -2.00
C LEU A 99 -6.85 -17.00 -2.05
N PHE A 100 -7.57 -17.16 -3.15
CA PHE A 100 -8.29 -18.37 -3.50
C PHE A 100 -7.95 -18.76 -4.93
N LYS A 101 -8.04 -20.06 -5.23
CA LYS A 101 -7.83 -20.57 -6.58
C LYS A 101 -9.04 -20.21 -7.44
N ASP A 102 -8.79 -19.55 -8.57
CA ASP A 102 -9.79 -19.26 -9.59
C ASP A 102 -9.80 -20.38 -10.67
N GLU A 103 -10.05 -20.04 -11.93
CA GLU A 103 -9.98 -20.94 -13.09
C GLU A 103 -8.54 -21.40 -13.45
N ASP A 104 -7.50 -20.85 -12.81
CA ASP A 104 -6.09 -21.19 -13.05
C ASP A 104 -5.80 -22.70 -12.92
N ASP A 105 -4.85 -23.21 -13.69
CA ASP A 105 -4.34 -24.57 -13.50
C ASP A 105 -3.48 -24.67 -12.21
N MET A 106 -3.24 -25.91 -11.76
CA MET A 106 -2.54 -26.16 -10.49
C MET A 106 -1.10 -25.63 -10.46
N MET A 107 -0.38 -25.66 -11.58
CA MET A 107 1.00 -25.17 -11.64
C MET A 107 1.03 -23.65 -11.56
N THR A 108 0.14 -22.99 -12.29
CA THR A 108 -0.03 -21.53 -12.23
C THR A 108 -0.40 -21.08 -10.81
N TYR A 109 -1.41 -21.73 -10.20
CA TYR A 109 -1.82 -21.39 -8.83
C TYR A 109 -0.72 -21.61 -7.79
N THR A 110 0.07 -22.69 -7.92
CA THR A 110 1.23 -22.92 -7.04
C THR A 110 2.26 -21.80 -7.15
N GLY A 111 2.53 -21.33 -8.37
CA GLY A 111 3.41 -20.18 -8.61
C GLY A 111 2.87 -18.89 -7.98
N ILE A 112 1.56 -18.66 -8.05
CA ILE A 112 0.90 -17.51 -7.41
C ILE A 112 1.06 -17.59 -5.89
N VAL A 113 0.72 -18.72 -5.26
CA VAL A 113 0.86 -18.91 -3.80
C VAL A 113 2.30 -18.63 -3.36
N ASN A 114 3.29 -19.21 -4.04
CA ASN A 114 4.70 -19.01 -3.70
C ASN A 114 5.12 -17.54 -3.82
N LYS A 115 4.76 -16.87 -4.93
CA LYS A 115 5.03 -15.45 -5.14
C LYS A 115 4.43 -14.59 -4.03
N GLN A 116 3.18 -14.85 -3.63
CA GLN A 116 2.53 -14.09 -2.57
C GLN A 116 3.20 -14.32 -1.21
N CYS A 117 3.61 -15.54 -0.89
CA CYS A 117 4.34 -15.85 0.34
C CYS A 117 5.70 -15.14 0.44
N GLU A 118 6.46 -15.12 -0.66
CA GLU A 118 7.74 -14.39 -0.73
C GLU A 118 7.54 -12.87 -0.58
N GLN A 119 6.49 -12.32 -1.20
CA GLN A 119 6.14 -10.90 -1.06
C GLN A 119 5.59 -10.55 0.32
N PHE A 120 4.89 -11.49 0.96
CA PHE A 120 4.36 -11.34 2.32
C PHE A 120 5.49 -11.23 3.35
N LYS A 121 6.68 -11.79 3.06
CA LYS A 121 7.79 -11.85 4.02
C LYS A 121 7.34 -12.45 5.35
N LEU A 122 6.62 -13.58 5.28
CA LEU A 122 5.98 -14.24 6.44
C LEU A 122 6.95 -14.45 7.61
N SER A 123 8.23 -14.71 7.34
CA SER A 123 9.28 -14.91 8.34
C SER A 123 9.55 -13.69 9.24
N TYR A 124 9.12 -12.49 8.85
CA TYR A 124 9.29 -11.27 9.63
C TYR A 124 8.14 -11.04 10.62
N LEU A 125 7.07 -11.85 10.54
CA LEU A 125 5.94 -11.71 11.45
C LEU A 125 6.16 -12.45 12.76
N THR A 126 5.79 -11.81 13.85
CA THR A 126 5.57 -12.53 15.11
C THR A 126 4.34 -13.44 14.99
N ILE A 127 4.29 -14.48 15.81
CA ILE A 127 3.13 -15.38 15.87
C ILE A 127 1.85 -14.57 16.17
N ASP A 128 1.93 -13.55 17.02
CA ASP A 128 0.78 -12.72 17.37
C ASP A 128 0.36 -11.75 16.26
N GLN A 129 1.31 -11.22 15.48
CA GLN A 129 0.98 -10.49 14.27
C GLN A 129 0.26 -11.39 13.24
N PHE A 130 0.72 -12.63 13.06
CA PHE A 130 0.03 -13.57 12.18
C PHE A 130 -1.40 -13.87 12.67
N LYS A 131 -1.60 -14.06 13.99
CA LYS A 131 -2.93 -14.21 14.59
C LYS A 131 -3.81 -12.98 14.33
N CYS A 132 -3.28 -11.76 14.47
CA CYS A 132 -4.02 -10.52 14.20
C CYS A 132 -4.43 -10.40 12.72
N LEU A 133 -3.57 -10.82 11.78
CA LEU A 133 -3.92 -10.88 10.36
C LEU A 133 -5.02 -11.90 10.09
N MET A 134 -4.91 -13.11 10.65
CA MET A 134 -5.97 -14.13 10.54
C MET A 134 -7.30 -13.60 11.09
N PHE A 135 -7.25 -12.92 12.23
CA PHE A 135 -8.43 -12.27 12.82
C PHE A 135 -9.02 -11.20 11.89
N ALA A 136 -8.20 -10.30 11.35
CA ALA A 136 -8.66 -9.31 10.37
C ALA A 136 -9.26 -9.98 9.13
N CYS A 137 -8.64 -11.04 8.60
CA CYS A 137 -9.10 -11.79 7.43
C CYS A 137 -10.48 -12.43 7.64
N GLY A 138 -10.75 -12.91 8.86
CA GLY A 138 -12.04 -13.47 9.26
C GLY A 138 -13.17 -12.45 9.30
N LEU A 139 -12.87 -11.15 9.43
CA LEU A 139 -13.87 -10.08 9.36
C LEU A 139 -14.27 -9.83 7.90
N GLN A 140 -15.15 -10.64 7.32
CA GLN A 140 -15.49 -10.54 5.89
C GLN A 140 -16.59 -9.51 5.58
N SER A 141 -17.44 -9.18 6.56
CA SER A 141 -18.56 -8.24 6.39
C SER A 141 -18.09 -6.84 6.01
N THR A 142 -18.84 -6.15 5.15
CA THR A 142 -18.58 -4.74 4.81
C THR A 142 -18.72 -3.83 6.04
N ALA A 143 -19.56 -4.20 7.02
CA ALA A 143 -19.72 -3.48 8.28
C ALA A 143 -18.43 -3.43 9.11
N ASP A 144 -17.53 -4.40 8.94
CA ASP A 144 -16.26 -4.48 9.66
C ASP A 144 -15.09 -3.84 8.89
N ALA A 145 -15.34 -3.14 7.76
CA ALA A 145 -14.27 -2.54 6.95
C ALA A 145 -13.36 -1.60 7.75
N ASN A 146 -13.97 -0.68 8.51
CA ASN A 146 -13.21 0.26 9.35
C ASN A 146 -12.46 -0.45 10.49
N VAL A 147 -13.04 -1.54 11.01
CA VAL A 147 -12.40 -2.36 12.05
C VAL A 147 -11.16 -3.03 11.50
N ARG A 148 -11.23 -3.62 10.30
CA ARG A 148 -10.07 -4.21 9.61
C ARG A 148 -8.96 -3.20 9.42
N THR A 149 -9.27 -2.03 8.87
CA THR A 149 -8.27 -0.97 8.66
C THR A 149 -7.59 -0.55 9.97
N LYS A 150 -8.35 -0.46 11.07
CA LYS A 150 -7.77 -0.17 12.39
C LYS A 150 -6.84 -1.26 12.91
N ILE A 151 -7.20 -2.54 12.75
CA ILE A 151 -6.32 -3.65 13.15
C ILE A 151 -5.01 -3.56 12.37
N LEU A 152 -5.09 -3.44 11.03
CA LEU A 152 -3.92 -3.39 10.17
C LEU A 152 -3.02 -2.20 10.50
N HIS A 153 -3.61 -1.04 10.76
CA HIS A 153 -2.87 0.15 11.17
C HIS A 153 -2.20 -0.01 12.54
N GLN A 154 -2.86 -0.64 13.52
CA GLN A 154 -2.23 -0.88 14.82
C GLN A 154 -1.01 -1.78 14.70
N MET A 155 -1.06 -2.79 13.84
CA MET A 155 0.08 -3.67 13.60
C MET A 155 1.28 -2.92 13.03
N GLU A 156 1.06 -1.84 12.30
CA GLU A 156 2.13 -0.96 11.80
C GLU A 156 2.77 -0.15 12.92
N ILE A 157 1.95 0.36 13.86
CA ILE A 157 2.41 1.22 14.95
C ILE A 157 3.02 0.43 16.10
N ASN A 158 2.46 -0.73 16.41
CA ASN A 158 2.89 -1.60 17.49
C ASN A 158 3.21 -3.00 16.96
N PRO A 159 4.50 -3.28 16.65
CA PRO A 159 4.92 -4.60 16.19
C PRO A 159 4.63 -5.73 17.19
N GLU A 160 4.56 -5.43 18.48
CA GLU A 160 4.31 -6.39 19.57
C GLU A 160 2.81 -6.57 19.89
N VAL A 161 1.91 -6.03 19.05
CA VAL A 161 0.47 -6.15 19.28
C VAL A 161 0.04 -7.62 19.35
N THR A 162 -0.66 -7.95 20.43
CA THR A 162 -1.24 -9.27 20.63
C THR A 162 -2.63 -9.37 20.03
N LEU A 163 -3.07 -10.60 19.71
CA LEU A 163 -4.45 -10.82 19.27
C LEU A 163 -5.49 -10.31 20.30
N ARG A 164 -5.17 -10.45 21.59
CA ARG A 164 -6.05 -9.98 22.68
C ARG A 164 -6.23 -8.46 22.62
N GLU A 165 -5.13 -7.71 22.48
CA GLU A 165 -5.18 -6.25 22.37
C GLU A 165 -5.93 -5.82 21.12
N ALA A 166 -5.70 -6.49 19.98
CA ALA A 166 -6.46 -6.25 18.76
C ALA A 166 -7.98 -6.43 18.96
N GLY A 167 -8.40 -7.51 19.63
CA GLY A 167 -9.81 -7.76 19.94
C GLY A 167 -10.41 -6.70 20.90
N GLN A 168 -9.65 -6.27 21.90
CA GLN A 168 -10.08 -5.22 22.83
C GLN A 168 -10.28 -3.88 22.12
N MET A 169 -9.35 -3.48 21.27
CA MET A 169 -9.48 -2.28 20.45
C MET A 169 -10.72 -2.32 19.55
N CYS A 170 -11.01 -3.46 18.92
CA CYS A 170 -12.20 -3.62 18.08
C CYS A 170 -13.48 -3.39 18.88
N THR A 171 -13.53 -3.98 20.08
CA THR A 171 -14.67 -3.83 21.00
C THR A 171 -14.84 -2.39 21.44
N GLN A 172 -13.75 -1.71 21.81
CA GLN A 172 -13.77 -0.30 22.19
C GLN A 172 -14.19 0.59 21.02
N TYR A 173 -13.69 0.33 19.82
CA TYR A 173 -14.04 1.09 18.63
C TYR A 173 -15.53 0.95 18.29
N LYS A 174 -16.11 -0.26 18.36
CA LYS A 174 -17.55 -0.46 18.14
C LYS A 174 -18.39 0.32 19.16
N LYS A 175 -18.04 0.24 20.44
CA LYS A 175 -18.70 1.04 21.50
C LYS A 175 -18.63 2.55 21.23
N LEU A 176 -17.48 3.06 20.80
CA LEU A 176 -17.32 4.49 20.47
C LEU A 176 -18.19 4.89 19.27
N MET A 177 -18.29 4.03 18.25
CA MET A 177 -19.13 4.29 17.08
C MET A 177 -20.62 4.28 17.45
N GLU A 178 -21.07 3.33 18.27
CA GLU A 178 -22.43 3.27 18.79
C GLU A 178 -22.77 4.53 19.60
N ASN A 179 -21.91 4.92 20.54
CA ASN A 179 -22.11 6.12 21.36
C ASN A 179 -22.17 7.40 20.51
N SER A 180 -21.33 7.49 19.46
CA SER A 180 -21.35 8.63 18.54
C SER A 180 -22.67 8.74 17.77
N GLN A 181 -23.27 7.61 17.38
CA GLN A 181 -24.57 7.59 16.72
C GLN A 181 -25.70 8.00 17.66
N THR A 182 -25.67 7.55 18.92
CA THR A 182 -26.63 7.96 19.95
C THR A 182 -26.59 9.47 20.20
N LEU A 183 -25.38 10.04 20.34
CA LEU A 183 -25.20 11.48 20.54
C LEU A 183 -25.71 12.30 19.34
N GLN A 184 -25.43 11.86 18.10
CA GLN A 184 -25.95 12.52 16.90
C GLN A 184 -27.48 12.45 16.83
N GLY A 185 -28.07 11.30 17.18
CA GLY A 185 -29.53 11.14 17.26
C GLY A 185 -30.17 12.05 18.30
N GLU A 186 -29.56 12.16 19.48
CA GLU A 186 -30.04 13.07 20.54
C GLU A 186 -29.97 14.55 20.13
N ILE A 187 -28.88 14.95 19.46
CA ILE A 187 -28.74 16.32 18.91
C ILE A 187 -29.82 16.59 17.88
N PHE A 188 -30.08 15.63 16.98
CA PHE A 188 -31.11 15.76 15.95
C PHE A 188 -32.52 15.87 16.55
N ILE A 189 -32.84 15.04 17.57
CA ILE A 189 -34.12 15.11 18.29
C ILE A 189 -34.26 16.45 19.02
N LYS A 190 -33.22 16.95 19.69
CA LYS A 190 -33.23 18.26 20.34
C LYS A 190 -33.45 19.39 19.33
N ALA A 191 -32.82 19.33 18.15
CA ALA A 191 -33.00 20.31 17.09
C ALA A 191 -34.43 20.33 16.53
N ILE A 192 -35.05 19.16 16.33
CA ILE A 192 -36.46 19.07 15.89
C ILE A 192 -37.40 19.64 16.94
N LYS A 193 -37.26 19.25 18.22
CA LYS A 193 -38.09 19.77 19.30
C LYS A 193 -38.01 21.29 19.41
N HIS A 194 -36.81 21.85 19.24
CA HIS A 194 -36.61 23.29 19.28
C HIS A 194 -37.21 24.03 18.07
N GLN A 195 -37.38 23.36 16.93
CA GLN A 195 -38.09 23.91 15.75
C GLN A 195 -39.61 23.81 15.87
N THR A 196 -40.14 22.74 16.49
CA THR A 196 -41.59 22.55 16.70
C THR A 196 -42.17 23.41 17.83
N GLU A 197 -41.34 23.90 18.75
CA GLU A 197 -41.75 24.75 19.89
C GLU A 197 -41.64 26.27 19.62
N LYS A 198 -41.28 26.69 18.40
CA LYS A 198 -41.32 28.13 18.07
C LYS A 198 -42.78 28.61 18.03
N PRO A 199 -43.17 29.62 18.84
CA PRO A 199 -44.53 30.15 18.83
C PRO A 199 -44.85 30.75 17.45
N GLN A 200 -46.03 30.48 16.92
CA GLN A 200 -46.54 31.19 15.75
C GLN A 200 -46.62 32.69 16.07
N PRO A 201 -46.10 33.57 15.19
CA PRO A 201 -46.18 35.00 15.43
C PRO A 201 -47.65 35.44 15.39
N GLN A 202 -48.06 36.14 16.46
CA GLN A 202 -49.34 36.86 16.55
C GLN A 202 -49.34 38.09 15.65
#